data_AF-A0A1H4UKP9-F1
#
_entry.id   AF-A0A1H4UKP9-F1
#
_cell.length_a   1.000
_cell.length_b   1.000
_cell.length_c   1.000
_cell.angle_alpha   90.00
_cell.angle_beta   90.00
_cell.angle_gamma   90.00
#
_symmetry.space_group_name_H-M   'P 1'
#
loop_
_entity.id
_entity.type
_entity.pdbx_description
1 polymer ?
#
loop_
_entity_poly.entity_id
_entity_poly.type
_entity_poly.pdbx_seq_one_letter_code
_entity_poly.pdbx_strand_id
1 'polypeptide(L)'
;MLGLHRPTPFNVVLVGGLWTAQVIGLRAVATGARVTVETGRQQMWASLAQAANGGYQSMTLHDVGRVPPQGPSIGSPVLVIRDAGMRPPRGRVSSAPWQSVLTLLPYLSPVAPRLMENADLVGVQRVSPEEAVQVGRIMGLPSMDVESLSTLPDGVTLWCDRQTRLYVATHPTDVESGLLGGARRMD
;
A
#
# COMPACT_ATOMS: atom_id res chain seq x y z
N MET A 1 -6.57 -10.06 -6.14
CA MET A 1 -5.80 -9.86 -4.88
C MET A 1 -4.31 -9.84 -5.24
N LEU A 2 -3.48 -8.99 -4.62
CA LEU A 2 -2.09 -8.71 -5.04
C LEU A 2 -1.04 -9.82 -4.73
N GLY A 3 -1.44 -10.98 -4.22
CA GLY A 3 -0.51 -12.08 -3.92
C GLY A 3 0.47 -11.78 -2.76
N LEU A 4 0.01 -11.09 -1.71
CA LEU A 4 0.86 -10.64 -0.59
C LEU A 4 1.39 -11.77 0.31
N HIS A 5 0.83 -12.98 0.23
CA HIS A 5 1.20 -14.11 1.10
C HIS A 5 2.04 -15.09 0.29
N ARG A 6 3.36 -14.96 0.33
CA ARG A 6 4.26 -15.72 -0.55
C ARG A 6 5.59 -16.09 0.09
N PRO A 7 6.25 -17.18 -0.35
CA PRO A 7 7.52 -17.66 0.22
C PRO A 7 8.74 -16.84 -0.19
N THR A 8 8.57 -15.75 -0.95
CA THR A 8 9.63 -14.83 -1.35
C THR A 8 9.38 -13.45 -0.74
N PRO A 9 10.42 -12.65 -0.46
CA PRO A 9 10.25 -11.23 -0.16
C PRO A 9 9.41 -10.53 -1.24
N PHE A 10 8.54 -9.60 -0.82
CA PHE A 10 7.71 -8.83 -1.73
C PHE A 10 7.49 -7.41 -1.21
N ASN A 11 7.97 -6.44 -1.97
CA ASN A 11 7.91 -5.02 -1.68
C ASN A 11 6.94 -4.35 -2.66
N VAL A 12 5.92 -3.73 -2.10
CA VAL A 12 4.92 -2.96 -2.84
C VAL A 12 5.11 -1.49 -2.50
N VAL A 13 5.09 -0.63 -3.51
CA VAL A 13 4.98 0.82 -3.33
C VAL A 13 3.64 1.27 -3.87
N LEU A 14 2.89 2.04 -3.10
CA LEU A 14 1.63 2.64 -3.52
C LEU A 14 1.78 4.17 -3.51
N VAL A 15 1.83 4.79 -4.69
CA VAL A 15 1.71 6.24 -4.87
C VAL A 15 0.23 6.55 -4.98
N GLY A 16 -0.40 6.86 -3.85
CA GLY A 16 -1.85 6.81 -3.76
C GLY A 16 -2.44 7.30 -2.44
N GLY A 17 -3.75 7.12 -2.32
CA GLY A 17 -4.52 7.48 -1.15
C GLY A 17 -4.45 6.44 -0.04
N LEU A 18 -4.65 6.92 1.19
CA LEU A 18 -4.70 6.10 2.40
C LEU A 18 -5.82 5.04 2.32
N TRP A 19 -6.99 5.42 1.80
CA TRP A 19 -8.13 4.54 1.62
C TRP A 19 -7.77 3.21 0.94
N THR A 20 -6.97 3.25 -0.13
CA THR A 20 -6.57 2.04 -0.87
C THR A 20 -5.67 1.14 -0.02
N ALA A 21 -4.73 1.73 0.74
CA ALA A 21 -3.90 0.96 1.65
C ALA A 21 -4.73 0.32 2.78
N GLN A 22 -5.75 1.02 3.28
CA GLN A 22 -6.68 0.50 4.29
C GLN A 22 -7.52 -0.67 3.77
N VAL A 23 -8.07 -0.56 2.55
CA VAL A 23 -8.77 -1.67 1.89
C VAL A 23 -7.84 -2.87 1.70
N ILE A 24 -6.60 -2.65 1.24
CA ILE A 24 -5.60 -3.72 1.13
C ILE A 24 -5.33 -4.38 2.50
N GLY A 25 -5.20 -3.57 3.56
CA GLY A 25 -5.02 -4.05 4.93
C GLY A 25 -6.18 -4.92 5.41
N LEU A 26 -7.42 -4.46 5.24
CA LEU A 26 -8.62 -5.24 5.59
C LEU A 26 -8.69 -6.56 4.83
N ARG A 27 -8.43 -6.53 3.51
CA ARG A 27 -8.44 -7.74 2.69
C ARG A 27 -7.32 -8.70 3.04
N ALA A 28 -6.16 -8.18 3.47
CA ALA A 28 -5.08 -9.02 3.99
C ALA A 28 -5.50 -9.71 5.30
N VAL A 29 -6.14 -9.00 6.23
CA VAL A 29 -6.73 -9.60 7.45
C VAL A 29 -7.77 -10.65 7.09
N ALA A 30 -8.70 -10.34 6.18
CA ALA A 30 -9.76 -11.26 5.75
C ALA A 30 -9.25 -12.53 5.07
N THR A 31 -7.99 -12.55 4.61
CA THR A 31 -7.33 -13.70 4.00
C THR A 31 -6.35 -14.40 4.95
N GLY A 32 -6.40 -14.08 6.25
CA GLY A 32 -5.65 -14.76 7.30
C GLY A 32 -4.30 -14.13 7.65
N ALA A 33 -3.98 -12.94 7.14
CA ALA A 33 -2.74 -12.27 7.46
C ALA A 33 -2.84 -11.47 8.76
N ARG A 34 -1.71 -11.38 9.47
CA ARG A 34 -1.51 -10.31 10.44
C ARG A 34 -1.04 -9.05 9.71
N VAL A 35 -1.65 -7.93 10.03
CA VAL A 35 -1.30 -6.63 9.46
C VAL A 35 -0.66 -5.77 10.53
N THR A 36 0.51 -5.24 10.23
CA THR A 36 1.20 -4.28 11.09
C THR A 36 1.27 -2.96 10.34
N VAL A 37 0.75 -1.90 10.93
CA VAL A 37 0.79 -0.56 10.35
C VAL A 37 1.82 0.27 11.10
N GLU A 38 2.88 0.65 10.40
CA GLU A 38 3.81 1.69 10.82
C GLU A 38 3.27 3.03 10.33
N THR A 39 2.79 3.90 11.23
CA THR A 39 2.17 5.18 10.84
C THR A 39 2.44 6.30 11.85
N GLY A 40 2.57 7.53 11.34
CA GLY A 40 2.57 8.74 12.16
C GLY A 40 1.18 9.33 12.40
N ARG A 41 0.13 8.74 11.83
CA ARG A 41 -1.26 9.20 11.87
C ARG A 41 -2.20 8.09 12.35
N GLN A 42 -1.90 7.52 13.52
CA GLN A 42 -2.59 6.36 14.08
C GLN A 42 -4.12 6.51 14.12
N GLN A 43 -4.63 7.72 14.38
CA GLN A 43 -6.06 8.03 14.41
C GLN A 43 -6.78 7.67 13.10
N MET A 44 -6.10 7.75 11.96
CA MET A 44 -6.69 7.40 10.67
C MET A 44 -6.84 5.89 10.50
N TRP A 45 -6.09 5.09 11.25
CA TRP A 45 -6.12 3.62 11.22
C TRP A 45 -6.87 2.99 12.39
N ALA A 46 -7.20 3.78 13.42
CA ALA A 46 -7.74 3.26 14.69
C ALA A 46 -9.08 2.53 14.52
N SER A 47 -10.03 3.12 13.78
CA SER A 47 -11.33 2.49 13.50
C SER A 47 -11.17 1.17 12.73
N LEU A 48 -10.23 1.14 11.79
CA LEU A 48 -9.91 -0.05 11.01
C LEU A 48 -9.33 -1.17 11.87
N ALA A 49 -8.36 -0.84 12.71
CA ALA A 49 -7.73 -1.80 13.61
C ALA A 49 -8.74 -2.35 14.62
N GLN A 50 -9.62 -1.50 15.15
CA GLN A 50 -10.68 -1.94 16.05
C GLN A 50 -11.63 -2.93 15.35
N ALA A 51 -12.08 -2.62 14.13
CA ALA A 51 -12.97 -3.49 13.36
C ALA A 51 -12.30 -4.83 12.97
N ALA A 52 -11.02 -4.80 12.60
CA ALA A 52 -10.27 -5.97 12.18
C ALA A 52 -9.96 -6.96 13.34
N ASN A 53 -9.97 -6.47 14.58
CA ASN A 53 -9.47 -7.22 15.74
C ASN A 53 -10.55 -7.96 16.55
N GLY A 54 -11.77 -8.15 16.02
CA GLY A 54 -12.95 -8.69 16.73
C GLY A 54 -12.81 -10.08 17.39
N GLY A 55 -11.91 -10.23 18.36
CA GLY A 55 -11.52 -11.44 19.08
C GLY A 55 -10.02 -11.77 19.03
N TYR A 56 -9.27 -11.29 18.03
CA TYR A 56 -7.85 -11.59 17.82
C TYR A 56 -7.08 -10.35 17.35
N GLN A 57 -5.82 -10.20 17.73
CA GLN A 57 -4.98 -9.09 17.26
C GLN A 57 -4.47 -9.33 15.83
N SER A 58 -5.35 -9.14 14.85
CA SER A 58 -5.06 -9.30 13.41
C SER A 58 -4.47 -8.03 12.77
N MET A 59 -4.70 -6.86 13.35
CA MET A 59 -4.13 -5.58 12.91
C MET A 59 -3.54 -4.79 14.10
N THR A 60 -2.25 -4.45 14.03
CA THR A 60 -1.56 -3.66 15.07
C THR A 60 -1.01 -2.35 14.52
N LEU A 61 -1.09 -1.29 15.32
CA LEU A 61 -0.56 0.04 14.97
C LEU A 61 0.73 0.30 15.74
N HIS A 62 1.73 0.83 15.06
CA HIS A 62 3.02 1.18 15.62
C HIS A 62 3.47 2.55 15.13
N ASP A 63 4.16 3.28 16.01
CA ASP A 63 4.85 4.49 15.61
C ASP A 63 5.92 4.20 14.57
N VAL A 64 6.21 5.22 13.77
CA VAL A 64 7.29 5.26 12.79
C VAL A 64 8.62 4.81 13.41
N GLY A 65 9.22 3.75 12.88
CA GLY A 65 10.48 3.15 13.33
C GLY A 65 10.37 2.21 14.53
N ARG A 66 9.15 1.91 15.01
CA ARG A 66 8.89 1.13 16.23
C ARG A 66 8.21 -0.22 15.99
N VAL A 67 8.22 -0.71 14.74
CA VAL A 67 7.71 -2.06 14.42
C VAL A 67 8.64 -3.13 15.01
N PRO A 68 8.13 -4.04 15.87
CA PRO A 68 8.91 -5.18 16.37
C PRO A 68 9.02 -6.29 15.31
N PRO A 69 9.92 -7.28 15.50
CA PRO A 69 9.92 -8.49 14.68
C PRO A 69 8.55 -9.19 14.71
N GLN A 70 8.05 -9.59 13.54
CA GLN A 70 6.67 -10.09 13.42
C GLN A 70 6.55 -11.61 13.44
N GLY A 71 7.65 -12.36 13.27
CA GLY A 71 7.61 -13.83 13.18
C GLY A 71 6.71 -14.35 12.06
N PRO A 72 6.93 -13.96 10.80
CA PRO A 72 6.11 -14.41 9.67
C PRO A 72 6.28 -15.92 9.42
N SER A 73 5.21 -16.59 9.01
CA SER A 73 5.23 -17.98 8.58
C SER A 73 4.13 -18.26 7.57
N ILE A 74 4.14 -19.44 6.94
CA ILE A 74 3.07 -19.86 6.03
C ILE A 74 1.69 -19.88 6.70
N GLY A 75 1.61 -20.27 7.97
CA GLY A 75 0.36 -20.33 8.74
C GLY A 75 -0.04 -18.99 9.38
N SER A 76 0.85 -17.99 9.33
CA SER A 76 0.59 -16.66 9.86
C SER A 76 1.39 -15.62 9.06
N PRO A 77 1.00 -15.38 7.79
CA PRO A 77 1.69 -14.42 6.95
C PRO A 77 1.49 -13.00 7.50
N VAL A 78 2.44 -12.13 7.21
CA VAL A 78 2.47 -10.76 7.70
C VAL A 78 2.46 -9.79 6.53
N LEU A 79 1.60 -8.77 6.61
CA LEU A 79 1.70 -7.58 5.79
C LEU A 79 2.11 -6.41 6.68
N VAL A 80 3.26 -5.81 6.41
CA VAL A 80 3.63 -4.54 7.04
C VAL A 80 3.27 -3.38 6.10
N ILE A 81 2.35 -2.53 6.53
CA ILE A 81 1.99 -1.29 5.84
C ILE A 81 2.80 -0.16 6.46
N ARG A 82 3.64 0.49 5.66
CA ARG A 82 4.43 1.65 6.04
C ARG A 82 3.75 2.90 5.51
N ASP A 83 2.90 3.48 6.35
CA ASP A 83 2.24 4.76 6.10
C ASP A 83 3.14 5.91 6.55
N ALA A 84 4.07 6.24 5.66
CA ALA A 84 5.20 7.13 5.87
C ALA A 84 4.84 8.62 6.04
N GLY A 85 3.62 9.05 5.68
CA GLY A 85 3.26 10.46 5.63
C GLY A 85 4.31 11.33 4.92
N MET A 86 4.62 12.51 5.45
CA MET A 86 5.61 13.45 4.90
C MET A 86 7.08 13.08 5.18
N ARG A 87 7.35 12.12 6.08
CA ARG A 87 8.71 11.77 6.52
C ARG A 87 8.88 10.26 6.54
N PRO A 88 9.24 9.65 5.40
CA PRO A 88 9.44 8.22 5.32
C PRO A 88 10.50 7.75 6.33
N PRO A 89 10.17 6.77 7.20
CA PRO A 89 11.07 6.26 8.22
C PRO A 89 12.41 5.80 7.64
N ARG A 90 13.50 6.18 8.31
CA ARG A 90 14.83 5.61 8.06
C ARG A 90 14.92 4.22 8.71
N GLY A 91 14.53 3.19 7.95
CA GLY A 91 14.83 1.77 8.19
C GLY A 91 13.98 1.00 9.22
N ARG A 92 14.35 -0.30 9.33
CA ARG A 92 13.95 -1.42 10.22
C ARG A 92 13.04 -2.52 9.65
N VAL A 93 12.04 -2.20 8.84
CA VAL A 93 11.19 -3.25 8.24
C VAL A 93 11.65 -3.54 6.82
N SER A 94 12.10 -4.78 6.59
CA SER A 94 12.34 -5.35 5.26
C SER A 94 11.30 -6.42 4.96
N SER A 95 11.04 -6.67 3.68
CA SER A 95 10.31 -7.87 3.29
C SER A 95 11.15 -9.12 3.55
N ALA A 96 10.47 -10.25 3.73
CA ALA A 96 11.04 -11.57 3.95
C ALA A 96 10.04 -12.63 3.44
N PRO A 97 10.41 -13.92 3.34
CA PRO A 97 9.43 -14.98 3.13
C PRO A 97 8.24 -14.85 4.09
N TRP A 98 7.03 -14.83 3.54
CA TRP A 98 5.76 -14.65 4.26
C TRP A 98 5.60 -13.29 4.98
N GLN A 99 6.47 -12.32 4.70
CA GLN A 99 6.36 -10.93 5.16
C GLN A 99 6.47 -9.97 3.97
N SER A 100 5.31 -9.52 3.49
CA SER A 100 5.24 -8.46 2.49
C SER A 100 5.31 -7.09 3.14
N VAL A 101 5.88 -6.11 2.43
CA VAL A 101 5.91 -4.71 2.86
C VAL A 101 5.22 -3.86 1.81
N LEU A 102 4.19 -3.11 2.22
CA LEU A 102 3.55 -2.08 1.40
C LEU A 102 3.95 -0.72 1.92
N THR A 103 4.66 0.08 1.11
CA THR A 103 4.99 1.46 1.45
C THR A 103 4.00 2.40 0.76
N LEU A 104 3.24 3.14 1.56
CA LEU A 104 2.32 4.16 1.07
C LEU A 104 3.04 5.51 0.94
N LEU A 105 3.00 6.07 -0.26
CA LEU A 105 3.51 7.40 -0.59
C LEU A 105 2.33 8.29 -0.99
N PRO A 106 2.00 9.33 -0.21
CA PRO A 106 0.87 10.21 -0.57
C PRO A 106 1.12 11.04 -1.83
N TYR A 107 2.40 11.29 -2.16
CA TYR A 107 2.89 12.03 -3.33
C TYR A 107 4.31 11.57 -3.68
N LEU A 108 4.84 11.97 -4.85
CA LEU A 108 6.21 11.66 -5.26
C LEU A 108 7.24 12.52 -4.51
N SER A 109 7.56 12.12 -3.28
CA SER A 109 8.66 12.71 -2.52
C SER A 109 10.05 12.42 -3.16
N PRO A 110 11.12 13.14 -2.77
CA PRO A 110 12.47 12.89 -3.28
C PRO A 110 13.01 11.46 -3.07
N VAL A 111 12.45 10.68 -2.15
CA VAL A 111 12.83 9.27 -1.93
C VAL A 111 12.03 8.29 -2.80
N ALA A 112 10.91 8.73 -3.39
CA ALA A 112 10.01 7.89 -4.17
C ALA A 112 10.70 7.15 -5.33
N PRO A 113 11.59 7.78 -6.15
CA PRO A 113 12.24 7.09 -7.26
C PRO A 113 12.97 5.83 -6.82
N ARG A 114 13.82 5.93 -5.79
CA ARG A 114 14.56 4.80 -5.25
C ARG A 114 13.64 3.71 -4.70
N LEU A 115 12.54 4.08 -4.05
CA LEU A 115 11.58 3.09 -3.52
C LEU A 115 10.87 2.35 -4.65
N MET A 116 10.46 3.07 -5.70
CA MET A 116 9.77 2.50 -6.87
C MET A 116 10.69 1.59 -7.68
N GLU A 117 11.94 2.00 -7.93
CA GLU A 117 12.93 1.20 -8.70
C GLU A 117 13.28 -0.15 -8.05
N ASN A 118 13.21 -0.20 -6.71
CA ASN A 118 13.50 -1.37 -5.88
C ASN A 118 12.23 -2.13 -5.46
N ALA A 119 11.04 -1.68 -5.88
CA ALA A 119 9.79 -2.37 -5.58
C ALA A 119 9.59 -3.55 -6.54
N ASP A 120 8.98 -4.61 -6.02
CA ASP A 120 8.51 -5.74 -6.84
C ASP A 120 7.19 -5.41 -7.54
N LEU A 121 6.41 -4.47 -6.99
CA LEU A 121 5.17 -3.97 -7.57
C LEU A 121 4.93 -2.50 -7.19
N VAL A 122 4.54 -1.69 -8.16
CA VAL A 122 4.19 -0.28 -7.95
C VAL A 122 2.73 -0.04 -8.34
N GLY A 123 1.94 0.46 -7.40
CA GLY A 123 0.60 0.98 -7.63
C GLY A 123 0.64 2.50 -7.74
N VAL A 124 0.04 3.06 -8.79
CA VAL A 124 -0.05 4.51 -9.01
C VAL A 124 -1.50 4.87 -9.24
N GLN A 125 -2.05 5.73 -8.39
CA GLN A 125 -3.38 6.30 -8.55
C GLN A 125 -3.29 7.65 -9.27
N ARG A 126 -4.39 8.40 -9.32
CA ARG A 126 -4.38 9.77 -9.87
C ARG A 126 -3.25 10.60 -9.23
N VAL A 127 -2.41 11.18 -10.08
CA VAL A 127 -1.26 12.05 -9.72
C VAL A 127 -1.27 13.30 -10.60
N SER A 128 -0.47 14.31 -10.26
CA SER A 128 -0.36 15.49 -11.13
C SER A 128 0.28 15.12 -12.49
N PRO A 129 0.09 15.92 -13.56
CA PRO A 129 0.76 15.68 -14.84
C PRO A 129 2.29 15.63 -14.73
N GLU A 130 2.88 16.46 -13.85
CA GLU A 130 4.33 16.47 -13.62
C GLU A 130 4.80 15.19 -12.92
N GLU A 131 4.05 14.75 -11.90
CA GLU A 131 4.30 13.48 -11.23
C GLU A 131 4.13 12.30 -12.20
N ALA A 132 3.13 12.34 -13.09
CA ALA A 132 2.91 11.29 -14.09
C ALA A 132 4.11 11.12 -15.02
N VAL A 133 4.71 12.23 -15.51
CA VAL A 133 5.95 12.19 -16.31
C VAL A 133 7.09 11.57 -15.52
N GLN A 134 7.23 11.91 -14.25
CA GLN A 134 8.25 11.33 -13.37
C GLN A 134 8.04 9.82 -13.16
N VAL A 135 6.81 9.39 -12.86
CA VAL A 135 6.44 7.95 -12.77
C VAL A 135 6.77 7.25 -14.08
N GLY A 136 6.40 7.85 -15.22
CA GLY A 136 6.65 7.30 -16.55
C GLY A 136 8.12 7.02 -16.81
N ARG A 137 9.00 7.96 -16.42
CA ARG A 137 10.46 7.78 -16.53
C ARG A 137 10.99 6.67 -15.62
N ILE A 138 10.53 6.63 -14.37
CA ILE A 138 11.00 5.65 -13.37
C ILE A 138 10.57 4.23 -13.74
N MET A 139 9.31 4.06 -14.15
CA MET A 139 8.71 2.75 -14.41
C MET A 139 8.76 2.33 -15.89
N GLY A 140 9.30 3.18 -16.78
CA GLY A 140 9.35 2.91 -18.21
C GLY A 140 7.95 2.81 -18.84
N LEU A 141 7.01 3.66 -18.42
CA LEU A 141 5.64 3.63 -18.94
C LEU A 141 5.56 4.24 -20.35
N PRO A 142 4.73 3.68 -21.24
CA PRO A 142 4.44 4.29 -22.54
C PRO A 142 3.67 5.61 -22.37
N SER A 143 3.77 6.51 -23.36
CA SER A 143 3.16 7.85 -23.29
C SER A 143 1.66 7.82 -22.98
N MET A 144 0.92 6.86 -23.55
CA MET A 144 -0.51 6.69 -23.30
C MET A 144 -0.82 6.42 -21.81
N ASP A 145 0.01 5.61 -21.14
CA ASP A 145 -0.17 5.33 -19.71
C ASP A 145 0.18 6.59 -18.89
N VAL A 146 1.25 7.31 -19.26
CA VAL A 146 1.65 8.56 -18.61
C VAL A 146 0.53 9.61 -18.68
N GLU A 147 -0.07 9.82 -19.84
CA GLU A 147 -1.17 10.75 -20.03
C GLU A 147 -2.40 10.36 -19.19
N SER A 148 -2.70 9.06 -19.12
CA SER A 148 -3.85 8.52 -18.40
C SER A 148 -3.75 8.69 -16.87
N LEU A 149 -2.54 8.65 -16.29
CA LEU A 149 -2.34 8.75 -14.84
C LEU A 149 -2.96 10.00 -14.21
N SER A 150 -2.99 11.11 -14.93
CA SER A 150 -3.55 12.38 -14.42
C SER A 150 -5.08 12.43 -14.39
N THR A 151 -5.73 11.53 -15.14
CA THR A 151 -7.19 11.52 -15.32
C THR A 151 -7.85 10.29 -14.69
N LEU A 152 -7.08 9.44 -14.00
CA LEU A 152 -7.62 8.26 -13.34
C LEU A 152 -8.76 8.60 -12.38
N PRO A 153 -9.89 7.87 -12.43
CA PRO A 153 -10.95 7.99 -11.44
C PRO A 153 -10.47 7.60 -10.03
N ASP A 154 -11.17 8.08 -9.01
CA ASP A 154 -10.95 7.60 -7.64
C ASP A 154 -11.21 6.08 -7.54
N GLY A 155 -10.38 5.39 -6.76
CA GLY A 155 -10.42 3.93 -6.64
C GLY A 155 -9.74 3.16 -7.78
N VAL A 156 -9.32 3.82 -8.87
CA VAL A 156 -8.53 3.20 -9.94
C VAL A 156 -7.04 3.32 -9.64
N THR A 157 -6.31 2.23 -9.82
CA THR A 157 -4.86 2.16 -9.62
C THR A 157 -4.24 1.45 -10.82
N LEU A 158 -3.23 2.07 -11.42
CA LEU A 158 -2.30 1.39 -12.31
C LEU A 158 -1.34 0.57 -11.45
N TRP A 159 -1.42 -0.76 -11.54
CA TRP A 159 -0.44 -1.66 -10.96
C TRP A 159 0.56 -2.06 -12.04
N CYS A 160 1.85 -1.88 -11.76
CA CYS A 160 2.91 -2.18 -12.70
C CYS A 160 4.15 -2.74 -12.03
N ASP A 161 4.82 -3.62 -12.76
CA ASP A 161 6.19 -4.03 -12.52
C ASP A 161 7.03 -3.71 -13.77
N ARG A 162 8.22 -4.32 -13.91
CA ARG A 162 9.10 -4.07 -15.08
C ARG A 162 8.55 -4.63 -16.39
N GLN A 163 7.59 -5.54 -16.37
CA GLN A 163 7.12 -6.30 -17.53
C GLN A 163 5.64 -6.06 -17.82
N THR A 164 4.83 -5.88 -16.78
CA THR A 164 3.38 -5.87 -16.84
C THR A 164 2.79 -4.59 -16.26
N ARG A 165 1.62 -4.22 -16.77
CA ARG A 165 0.85 -3.04 -16.40
C ARG A 165 -0.63 -3.38 -16.47
N LEU A 166 -1.37 -3.10 -15.41
CA LEU A 166 -2.79 -3.41 -15.28
C LEU A 166 -3.51 -2.28 -14.54
N TYR A 167 -4.55 -1.73 -15.16
CA TYR A 167 -5.47 -0.83 -14.48
C TYR A 167 -6.49 -1.65 -13.69
N VAL A 168 -6.60 -1.37 -12.39
CA VAL A 168 -7.51 -2.08 -11.50
C VAL A 168 -8.39 -1.07 -10.78
N ALA A 169 -9.70 -1.22 -10.96
CA ALA A 169 -10.71 -0.53 -10.16
C ALA A 169 -10.93 -1.28 -8.85
N THR A 170 -10.75 -0.58 -7.73
CA THR A 170 -11.00 -1.12 -6.39
C THR A 170 -12.42 -0.74 -5.96
N HIS A 171 -13.32 -1.72 -5.98
CA HIS A 171 -14.67 -1.58 -5.45
C HIS A 171 -14.70 -2.07 -4.00
N PRO A 172 -15.07 -1.21 -3.02
CA PRO A 172 -15.24 -1.65 -1.65
C PRO A 172 -16.47 -2.55 -1.52
N THR A 173 -16.43 -3.49 -0.57
CA THR A 173 -17.62 -4.18 -0.09
C THR A 173 -18.49 -3.23 0.75
N ASP A 174 -19.72 -3.64 1.09
CA ASP A 174 -20.58 -2.85 1.98
C ASP A 174 -19.94 -2.64 3.36
N VAL A 175 -19.24 -3.65 3.88
CA VAL A 175 -18.49 -3.57 5.15
C VAL A 175 -17.33 -2.59 5.03
N GLU A 176 -16.55 -2.67 3.95
CA GLU A 176 -15.45 -1.73 3.70
C GLU A 176 -15.96 -0.29 3.53
N SER A 177 -17.07 -0.11 2.82
CA SER A 177 -17.71 1.20 2.61
C SER A 177 -18.28 1.78 3.89
N GLY A 178 -18.88 0.96 4.76
CA GLY A 178 -19.38 1.38 6.07
C GLY A 178 -18.27 1.85 7.01
N LEU A 179 -17.08 1.26 6.91
CA LEU A 179 -15.93 1.62 7.75
C LEU A 179 -15.10 2.78 7.19
N LEU A 180 -14.91 2.82 5.87
CA LEU A 180 -13.95 3.73 5.21
C LEU A 180 -14.62 4.83 4.39
N GLY A 181 -15.91 4.73 4.12
CA GLY A 181 -16.61 5.54 3.14
C GLY A 181 -16.23 5.18 1.69
N GLY A 182 -16.58 6.07 0.77
CA GLY A 182 -16.27 5.92 -0.66
C GLY A 182 -14.78 6.02 -0.98
N ALA A 183 -14.40 5.50 -2.15
CA ALA A 183 -13.03 5.57 -2.64
C ALA A 183 -12.55 7.02 -2.80
N ARG A 184 -11.34 7.31 -2.31
CA ARG A 184 -10.75 8.64 -2.33
C ARG A 184 -9.23 8.60 -2.47
N ARG A 185 -8.69 9.46 -3.33
CA ARG A 185 -7.24 9.63 -3.51
C ARG A 185 -6.60 10.56 -2.46
N MET A 186 -7.33 11.56 -1.98
CA MET A 186 -6.83 12.58 -1.06
C MET A 186 -7.46 12.39 0.33
N ASP A 187 -6.61 12.21 1.33
CA ASP A 187 -6.91 12.16 2.78
C ASP A 187 -5.83 12.89 3.56
#